data_AF-A0A3R6ZHD9-F1
#
_entry.id   AF-A0A3R6ZHD9-F1
#
_cell.length_a   1.000
_cell.length_b   1.000
_cell.length_c   1.000
_cell.angle_alpha   90.00
_cell.angle_beta   90.00
_cell.angle_gamma   90.00
#
_symmetry.space_group_name_H-M   'P 1'
#
loop_
_entity.id
_entity.type
_entity.pdbx_description
1 polymer ?
#
loop_
_entity_poly.entity_id
_entity_poly.type
_entity_poly.pdbx_seq_one_letter_code
_entity_poly.pdbx_strand_id
1 'polypeptide(L)'
;MALPEEGGATVGAPPLSPPGTVVVDDTSKVIPWAYMRKGEWFIFSKEDCENLEACRNVMPVVVDQGRLEVSVHERTVSAVFWKEGPYPVIRTEWLFESSGGKVYPFPEDEATEINRYWSSLPRDTAHSFSLPVEDHLTSHEIKLGPSKSPTEQKISDLFLKCSHTRTRRCKAIHHGYHRWTSPPSSSSPPSPSSASATSRRREVTHVVFVVHGIGETYCKKRQADGTIVDYCYAMRHSTNSILNSHFPTVDAGIEYLPVDWSDVLGDMV
;
A
#
# COMPACT_ATOMS: atom_id res chain seq x y z
N MET A 1 -14.43 -28.56 -81.71
CA MET A 1 -14.08 -27.19 -81.27
C MET A 1 -14.65 -27.06 -79.86
N ALA A 2 -13.80 -26.68 -78.91
CA ALA A 2 -13.90 -26.99 -77.49
C ALA A 2 -15.08 -26.34 -76.74
N LEU A 3 -15.59 -27.07 -75.74
CA LEU A 3 -16.42 -26.57 -74.64
C LEU A 3 -15.52 -25.81 -73.63
N PRO A 4 -15.98 -24.72 -73.00
CA PRO A 4 -15.37 -24.23 -71.78
C PRO A 4 -16.12 -24.79 -70.55
N GLU A 5 -15.34 -25.33 -69.62
CA GLU A 5 -15.75 -25.57 -68.23
C GLU A 5 -15.79 -24.23 -67.47
N GLU A 6 -16.88 -23.96 -66.75
CA GLU A 6 -16.93 -22.92 -65.73
C GLU A 6 -17.23 -23.59 -64.38
N GLY A 7 -16.27 -23.44 -63.47
CA GLY A 7 -16.17 -24.15 -62.21
C GLY A 7 -17.12 -23.65 -61.12
N GLY A 8 -17.54 -24.58 -60.28
CA GLY A 8 -18.28 -24.31 -59.05
C GLY A 8 -17.42 -23.54 -58.05
N ALA A 9 -17.86 -22.34 -57.68
CA ALA A 9 -17.33 -21.59 -56.56
C ALA A 9 -17.98 -22.07 -55.26
N THR A 10 -17.17 -22.69 -54.41
CA THR A 10 -17.47 -23.02 -53.02
C THR A 10 -17.61 -21.74 -52.19
N VAL A 11 -18.74 -21.56 -51.51
CA VAL A 11 -19.00 -20.46 -50.58
C VAL A 11 -18.18 -20.70 -49.31
N GLY A 12 -17.07 -19.98 -49.17
CA GLY A 12 -16.25 -19.95 -47.95
C GLY A 12 -16.92 -19.17 -46.84
N ALA A 13 -17.05 -19.78 -45.66
CA ALA A 13 -17.52 -19.12 -44.45
C ALA A 13 -16.62 -17.93 -44.06
N PRO A 14 -17.16 -16.85 -43.46
CA PRO A 14 -16.36 -15.70 -43.04
C PRO A 14 -15.41 -16.10 -41.90
N PRO A 15 -14.19 -15.52 -41.84
CA PRO A 15 -13.25 -15.82 -40.77
C PRO A 15 -13.81 -15.35 -39.42
N LEU A 16 -13.90 -16.29 -38.48
CA LEU A 16 -14.19 -16.03 -37.08
C LEU A 16 -13.19 -15.02 -36.53
N SER A 17 -13.68 -13.91 -35.99
CA SER A 17 -12.88 -12.91 -35.30
C SER A 17 -12.10 -13.57 -34.14
N PRO A 18 -10.84 -13.20 -33.89
CA PRO A 18 -10.10 -13.72 -32.76
C PRO A 18 -10.86 -13.40 -31.45
N PRO A 19 -10.83 -14.31 -30.45
CA PRO A 19 -11.45 -14.05 -29.16
C PRO A 19 -10.87 -12.74 -28.61
N GLY A 20 -11.77 -11.83 -28.25
CA GLY A 20 -11.44 -10.51 -27.78
C GLY A 20 -10.29 -10.57 -26.79
N THR A 21 -9.21 -9.88 -27.12
CA THR A 21 -8.22 -9.50 -26.12
C THR A 21 -9.01 -8.89 -24.99
N VAL A 22 -9.07 -9.59 -23.87
CA VAL A 22 -9.48 -9.00 -22.60
C VAL A 22 -8.47 -7.88 -22.42
N VAL A 23 -8.88 -6.65 -22.70
CA VAL A 23 -8.20 -5.47 -22.19
C VAL A 23 -8.23 -5.72 -20.69
N VAL A 24 -7.08 -6.10 -20.14
CA VAL A 24 -6.90 -6.21 -18.69
C VAL A 24 -7.19 -4.80 -18.20
N ASP A 25 -8.38 -4.65 -17.63
CA ASP A 25 -8.89 -3.37 -17.20
C ASP A 25 -7.88 -2.76 -16.22
N ASP A 26 -7.66 -1.46 -16.42
CA ASP A 26 -6.68 -0.61 -15.77
C ASP A 26 -6.47 -1.04 -14.31
N THR A 27 -5.24 -1.40 -13.92
CA THR A 27 -4.94 -1.60 -12.50
C THR A 27 -5.44 -0.37 -11.77
N SER A 28 -6.51 -0.51 -11.01
CA SER A 28 -7.12 0.59 -10.26
C SER A 28 -5.99 1.41 -9.64
N LYS A 29 -5.90 2.68 -10.01
CA LYS A 29 -4.90 3.63 -9.51
C LYS A 29 -5.25 3.94 -8.06
N VAL A 30 -4.85 3.06 -7.16
CA VAL A 30 -5.17 3.17 -5.74
C VAL A 30 -4.28 4.23 -5.11
N ILE A 31 -4.91 5.16 -4.42
CA ILE A 31 -4.20 6.19 -3.67
C ILE A 31 -3.83 5.64 -2.28
N PRO A 32 -2.55 5.67 -1.90
CA PRO A 32 -2.10 5.23 -0.59
C PRO A 32 -2.72 6.04 0.55
N TRP A 33 -3.20 5.31 1.56
CA TRP A 33 -3.44 5.84 2.89
C TRP A 33 -2.39 5.29 3.84
N ALA A 34 -1.99 6.10 4.81
CA ALA A 34 -0.98 5.74 5.79
C ALA A 34 -1.36 6.25 7.18
N TYR A 35 -0.82 5.62 8.22
CA TYR A 35 -0.96 6.10 9.60
C TYR A 35 0.37 6.10 10.32
N MET A 36 0.53 6.97 11.32
CA MET A 36 1.74 7.08 12.11
C MET A 36 1.55 6.51 13.51
N ARG A 37 2.26 5.43 13.83
CA ARG A 37 2.24 4.82 15.15
C ARG A 37 3.63 4.85 15.75
N LYS A 38 3.77 5.42 16.95
CA LYS A 38 5.04 5.50 17.70
C LYS A 38 6.22 6.04 16.85
N GLY A 39 5.95 7.05 16.03
CA GLY A 39 6.96 7.71 15.18
C GLY A 39 7.33 6.94 13.89
N GLU A 40 6.65 5.84 13.59
CA GLU A 40 6.82 5.09 12.34
C GLU A 40 5.56 5.18 11.46
N TRP A 41 5.76 5.25 10.15
CA TRP A 41 4.68 5.29 9.16
C TRP A 41 4.38 3.89 8.62
N PHE A 42 3.09 3.59 8.52
CA PHE A 42 2.58 2.33 8.00
C PHE A 42 1.60 2.63 6.87
N ILE A 43 1.86 2.07 5.68
CA ILE A 43 0.93 2.16 4.54
C ILE A 43 -0.11 1.05 4.69
N PHE A 44 -1.38 1.39 4.55
CA PHE A 44 -2.46 0.40 4.59
C PHE A 44 -2.39 -0.55 3.39
N SER A 45 -3.11 -1.67 3.47
CA SER A 45 -3.22 -2.59 2.33
C SER A 45 -3.94 -1.93 1.15
N LYS A 46 -3.75 -2.47 -0.06
CA LYS A 46 -4.40 -1.93 -1.28
C LYS A 46 -5.93 -1.87 -1.10
N GLU A 47 -6.51 -2.96 -0.61
CA GLU A 47 -7.95 -3.10 -0.33
C GLU A 47 -8.43 -2.08 0.71
N ASP A 48 -7.70 -1.94 1.81
CA ASP A 48 -8.07 -0.96 2.84
C ASP A 48 -8.00 0.48 2.27
N CYS A 49 -7.00 0.79 1.43
CA CYS A 49 -6.91 2.10 0.77
C CYS A 49 -8.07 2.36 -0.20
N GLU A 50 -8.50 1.34 -0.96
CA GLU A 50 -9.68 1.43 -1.84
C GLU A 50 -10.95 1.69 -1.02
N ASN A 51 -11.12 1.00 0.11
CA ASN A 51 -12.26 1.20 1.01
C ASN A 51 -12.24 2.60 1.65
N LEU A 52 -11.07 3.12 2.02
CA LEU A 52 -10.91 4.46 2.56
C LEU A 52 -11.24 5.54 1.53
N GLU A 53 -10.75 5.41 0.29
CA GLU A 53 -11.11 6.33 -0.82
C GLU A 53 -12.59 6.27 -1.17
N ALA A 54 -13.21 5.09 -1.08
CA ALA A 54 -14.63 4.92 -1.36
C ALA A 54 -15.54 5.44 -0.23
N CYS A 55 -14.99 5.78 0.94
CA CYS A 55 -15.78 6.24 2.07
C CYS A 55 -16.38 7.64 1.81
N ARG A 56 -17.70 7.70 1.70
CA ARG A 56 -18.47 8.94 1.49
C ARG A 56 -19.16 9.46 2.75
N ASN A 57 -19.00 8.74 3.87
CA ASN A 57 -19.79 8.92 5.08
C ASN A 57 -18.88 9.36 6.24
N VAL A 58 -19.48 9.85 7.34
CA VAL A 58 -18.77 10.12 8.61
C VAL A 58 -18.50 8.82 9.39
N MET A 59 -18.96 7.66 8.88
CA MET A 59 -18.77 6.38 9.56
C MET A 59 -17.31 5.92 9.47
N PRO A 60 -16.71 5.44 10.57
CA PRO A 60 -15.38 4.85 10.54
C PRO A 60 -15.30 3.67 9.59
N VAL A 61 -14.16 3.53 8.91
CA VAL A 61 -13.84 2.40 8.05
C VAL A 61 -12.96 1.43 8.82
N VAL A 62 -13.42 0.19 8.93
CA VAL A 62 -12.62 -0.88 9.56
C VAL A 62 -11.54 -1.33 8.58
N VAL A 63 -10.29 -1.34 9.04
CA VAL A 63 -9.10 -1.67 8.25
C VAL A 63 -8.24 -2.70 8.99
N ASP A 64 -7.15 -3.14 8.34
CA ASP A 64 -6.18 -4.05 8.95
C ASP A 64 -6.83 -5.33 9.53
N GLN A 65 -7.69 -5.97 8.72
CA GLN A 65 -8.45 -7.19 9.08
C GLN A 65 -9.33 -7.05 10.33
N GLY A 66 -9.92 -5.88 10.57
CA GLY A 66 -10.81 -5.70 11.73
C GLY A 66 -10.14 -5.09 12.95
N ARG A 67 -8.81 -4.99 12.96
CA ARG A 67 -8.07 -4.56 14.14
C ARG A 67 -8.18 -3.07 14.42
N LEU A 68 -8.25 -2.29 13.35
CA LEU A 68 -8.20 -0.84 13.40
C LEU A 68 -9.44 -0.26 12.73
N GLU A 69 -9.84 0.92 13.17
CA GLU A 69 -10.87 1.73 12.52
C GLU A 69 -10.30 3.11 12.20
N VAL A 70 -10.59 3.60 11.01
CA VAL A 70 -10.14 4.90 10.52
C VAL A 70 -11.33 5.84 10.43
N SER A 71 -11.25 6.96 11.13
CA SER A 71 -12.11 8.11 10.90
C SER A 71 -11.52 8.95 9.77
N VAL A 72 -12.09 8.82 8.56
CA VAL A 72 -11.65 9.58 7.38
C VAL A 72 -11.85 11.08 7.58
N HIS A 73 -12.91 11.48 8.28
CA HIS A 73 -13.18 12.88 8.58
C HIS A 73 -12.17 13.47 9.58
N GLU A 74 -11.91 12.76 10.68
CA GLU A 74 -11.02 13.24 11.75
C GLU A 74 -9.54 13.01 11.45
N ARG A 75 -9.22 12.23 10.40
CA ARG A 75 -7.86 11.83 10.03
C ARG A 75 -7.16 11.09 11.16
N THR A 76 -7.89 10.17 11.79
CA THR A 76 -7.41 9.37 12.91
C THR A 76 -7.64 7.88 12.70
N VAL A 77 -6.80 7.06 13.31
CA VAL A 77 -6.97 5.61 13.42
C VAL A 77 -6.87 5.18 14.88
N SER A 78 -7.77 4.29 15.28
CA SER A 78 -7.81 3.72 16.63
C SER A 78 -7.94 2.20 16.54
N ALA A 79 -7.52 1.50 17.58
CA ALA A 79 -7.78 0.07 17.69
C ALA A 79 -9.23 -0.20 18.08
N VAL A 80 -9.80 -1.27 17.50
CA VAL A 80 -11.21 -1.66 17.73
C VAL A 80 -11.37 -2.45 19.03
N PHE A 81 -10.43 -3.35 19.32
CA PHE A 81 -10.55 -4.30 20.43
C PHE A 81 -9.70 -3.97 21.66
N TRP A 82 -8.86 -2.95 21.60
CA TRP A 82 -8.01 -2.50 22.72
C TRP A 82 -7.86 -0.99 22.73
N LYS A 83 -7.36 -0.44 23.84
CA LYS A 83 -7.08 0.99 23.97
C LYS A 83 -5.76 1.34 23.29
N GLU A 84 -5.83 1.87 22.08
CA GLU A 84 -4.68 2.41 21.37
C GLU A 84 -5.12 3.44 20.32
N GLY A 85 -4.32 4.50 20.17
CA GLY A 85 -4.68 5.66 19.35
C GLY A 85 -5.44 6.73 20.17
N PRO A 86 -6.00 7.75 19.51
CA PRO A 86 -6.00 7.93 18.06
C PRO A 86 -4.61 8.31 17.54
N TYR A 87 -4.23 7.72 16.42
CA TYR A 87 -3.02 8.05 15.67
C TYR A 87 -3.36 8.80 14.39
N PRO A 88 -2.50 9.73 13.91
CA PRO A 88 -2.79 10.49 12.71
C PRO A 88 -2.76 9.59 11.46
N VAL A 89 -3.71 9.85 10.56
CA VAL A 89 -3.89 9.20 9.26
C VAL A 89 -3.73 10.24 8.16
N ILE A 90 -3.09 9.84 7.07
CA ILE A 90 -2.86 10.68 5.91
C ILE A 90 -3.22 9.94 4.62
N ARG A 91 -3.89 10.65 3.72
CA ARG A 91 -4.05 10.26 2.32
C ARG A 91 -2.87 10.83 1.55
N THR A 92 -2.16 10.07 0.74
CA THR A 92 -1.07 10.66 -0.05
C THR A 92 -0.89 10.00 -1.40
N GLU A 93 -0.58 10.80 -2.40
CA GLU A 93 -0.24 10.33 -3.74
C GLU A 93 1.28 10.27 -3.93
N TRP A 94 2.04 10.89 -3.03
CA TRP A 94 3.49 11.03 -3.15
C TRP A 94 4.20 10.46 -1.93
N LEU A 95 5.18 9.61 -2.21
CA LEU A 95 5.91 8.86 -1.20
C LEU A 95 7.41 9.05 -1.41
N PHE A 96 8.13 9.32 -0.33
CA PHE A 96 9.58 9.36 -0.33
C PHE A 96 10.15 8.06 0.19
N GLU A 97 10.98 7.41 -0.63
CA GLU A 97 11.80 6.29 -0.19
C GLU A 97 13.20 6.79 0.20
N SER A 98 13.56 6.56 1.45
CA SER A 98 14.91 6.81 1.93
C SER A 98 15.91 5.78 1.39
N SER A 99 17.21 6.11 1.41
CA SER A 99 18.28 5.16 1.05
C SER A 99 18.27 3.86 1.88
N GLY A 100 17.66 3.87 3.07
CA GLY A 100 17.47 2.68 3.91
C GLY A 100 16.22 1.86 3.58
N GLY A 101 15.46 2.22 2.53
CA GLY A 101 14.26 1.51 2.11
C GLY A 101 13.01 1.78 2.97
N LYS A 102 13.08 2.68 3.96
CA LYS A 102 11.88 3.19 4.65
C LYS A 102 11.15 4.17 3.73
N VAL A 103 9.82 4.04 3.66
CA VAL A 103 8.92 4.87 2.87
C VAL A 103 8.19 5.85 3.78
N TYR A 104 8.02 7.09 3.34
CA TYR A 104 7.39 8.15 4.09
C TYR A 104 6.35 8.88 3.22
N PRO A 105 5.10 9.04 3.69
CA PRO A 105 4.09 9.80 2.97
C PRO A 105 4.43 11.29 2.98
N PHE A 106 4.26 11.96 1.85
CA PHE A 106 4.27 13.42 1.84
C PHE A 106 3.01 13.97 2.51
N PRO A 107 3.13 15.07 3.28
CA PRO A 107 2.00 15.88 3.71
C PRO A 107 1.01 16.17 2.57
N GLU A 108 -0.28 16.20 2.89
CA GLU A 108 -1.34 16.30 1.88
C GLU A 108 -1.34 17.61 1.11
N ASP A 109 -1.01 18.70 1.77
CA ASP A 109 -0.85 20.02 1.18
C ASP A 109 0.34 20.07 0.22
N GLU A 110 1.49 19.51 0.63
CA GLU A 110 2.67 19.36 -0.25
C GLU A 110 2.35 18.48 -1.47
N ALA A 111 1.71 17.32 -1.27
CA ALA A 111 1.30 16.42 -2.34
C ALA A 111 0.29 17.08 -3.29
N THR A 112 -0.66 17.86 -2.75
CA THR A 112 -1.64 18.62 -3.54
C THR A 112 -0.96 19.68 -4.42
N GLU A 113 0.06 20.38 -3.88
CA GLU A 113 0.82 21.34 -4.68
C GLU A 113 1.58 20.66 -5.81
N ILE A 114 2.26 19.54 -5.53
CA ILE A 114 2.97 18.75 -6.55
C ILE A 114 1.99 18.31 -7.65
N ASN A 115 0.84 17.75 -7.28
CA ASN A 115 -0.17 17.26 -8.21
C ASN A 115 -0.71 18.33 -9.15
N ARG A 116 -0.81 19.58 -8.70
CA ARG A 116 -1.24 20.70 -9.55
C ARG A 116 -0.30 20.90 -10.74
N TYR A 117 1.02 20.84 -10.50
CA TYR A 117 2.00 20.95 -11.58
C TYR A 117 2.16 19.64 -12.35
N TRP A 118 2.15 18.51 -11.66
CA TRP A 118 2.28 17.19 -12.27
C TRP A 118 1.20 16.93 -13.33
N SER A 119 -0.05 17.31 -13.03
CA SER A 119 -1.19 17.15 -13.96
C SER A 119 -1.10 18.05 -15.20
N SER A 120 -0.27 19.09 -15.17
CA SER A 120 -0.03 19.99 -16.32
C SER A 120 1.06 19.51 -17.27
N LEU A 121 1.75 18.43 -16.92
CA LEU A 121 2.83 17.87 -17.75
C LEU A 121 2.25 17.17 -19.01
N PRO A 122 2.81 17.42 -20.20
CA PRO A 122 2.44 16.71 -21.44
C PRO A 122 2.68 15.20 -21.36
N ARG A 123 1.64 14.38 -21.59
CA ARG A 123 1.75 12.90 -21.48
C ARG A 123 2.59 12.23 -22.57
N ASP A 124 2.82 12.92 -23.69
CA ASP A 124 3.52 12.41 -24.87
C ASP A 124 5.03 12.69 -24.86
N THR A 125 5.53 13.30 -23.78
CA THR A 125 6.92 13.75 -23.68
C THR A 125 7.60 13.16 -22.45
N ALA A 126 8.86 12.79 -22.57
CA ALA A 126 9.65 12.33 -21.44
C ALA A 126 10.11 13.50 -20.54
N HIS A 127 9.76 13.44 -19.26
CA HIS A 127 10.10 14.47 -18.26
C HIS A 127 11.38 14.15 -17.52
N SER A 128 12.16 15.18 -17.17
CA SER A 128 13.43 15.00 -16.46
C SER A 128 13.42 15.67 -15.08
N PHE A 129 13.80 14.92 -14.05
CA PHE A 129 13.85 15.41 -12.66
C PHE A 129 15.21 15.14 -12.02
N SER A 130 15.63 16.04 -11.14
CA SER A 130 16.93 15.95 -10.46
C SER A 130 17.01 14.86 -9.40
N LEU A 131 15.86 14.31 -9.00
CA LEU A 131 15.75 13.17 -8.10
C LEU A 131 15.21 11.96 -8.86
N PRO A 132 15.52 10.72 -8.43
CA PRO A 132 14.90 9.53 -9.01
C PRO A 132 13.40 9.57 -8.69
N VAL A 133 12.57 9.64 -9.72
CA VAL A 133 11.11 9.70 -9.60
C VAL A 133 10.53 8.51 -10.37
N GLU A 134 9.62 7.78 -9.73
CA GLU A 134 8.91 6.64 -10.30
C GLU A 134 7.41 6.92 -10.28
N ASP A 135 6.77 6.83 -11.45
CA ASP A 135 5.34 7.10 -11.57
C ASP A 135 4.53 5.82 -11.76
N HIS A 136 3.77 5.46 -10.72
CA HIS A 136 2.92 4.26 -10.69
C HIS A 136 1.45 4.57 -10.97
N LEU A 137 1.06 5.85 -11.07
CA LEU A 137 -0.33 6.27 -11.24
C LEU A 137 -0.61 6.86 -12.61
N THR A 138 0.25 7.72 -13.13
CA THR A 138 -0.02 8.43 -14.41
C THR A 138 0.73 7.89 -15.61
N SER A 139 1.66 6.97 -15.38
CA SER A 139 2.51 6.35 -16.41
C SER A 139 3.25 7.36 -17.30
N HIS A 140 3.63 8.52 -16.74
CA HIS A 140 4.51 9.46 -17.40
C HIS A 140 5.89 8.82 -17.64
N GLU A 141 6.50 9.08 -18.79
CA GLU A 141 7.89 8.65 -19.03
C GLU A 141 8.85 9.58 -18.26
N ILE A 142 9.50 9.05 -17.23
CA ILE A 142 10.37 9.81 -16.35
C ILE A 142 11.85 9.44 -16.55
N LYS A 143 12.71 10.47 -16.61
CA LYS A 143 14.17 10.34 -16.72
C LYS A 143 14.86 11.05 -15.58
N LEU A 144 15.93 10.45 -15.06
CA LEU A 144 16.82 11.11 -14.11
C LEU A 144 17.72 12.09 -14.86
N GLY A 145 17.68 13.38 -14.49
CA GLY A 145 18.47 14.41 -15.13
C GLY A 145 18.00 15.83 -14.80
N PRO A 146 18.69 16.86 -15.29
CA PRO A 146 18.26 18.23 -15.06
C PRO A 146 16.88 18.50 -15.69
N SER A 147 16.02 19.19 -14.96
CA SER A 147 14.71 19.62 -15.45
C SER A 147 14.83 20.62 -16.59
N LYS A 148 14.05 20.41 -17.65
CA LYS A 148 14.15 21.12 -18.92
C LYS A 148 13.13 22.24 -19.05
N SER A 149 11.97 22.09 -18.42
CA SER A 149 10.91 23.10 -18.44
C SER A 149 10.77 23.84 -17.09
N PRO A 150 10.21 25.06 -17.06
CA PRO A 150 9.91 25.76 -15.82
C PRO A 150 8.98 24.96 -14.88
N THR A 151 8.01 24.23 -15.44
CA THR A 151 7.11 23.36 -14.67
C THR A 151 7.86 22.21 -14.02
N GLU A 152 8.75 21.53 -14.76
CA GLU A 152 9.59 20.46 -14.22
C GLU A 152 10.54 20.98 -13.13
N GLN A 153 11.13 22.17 -13.33
CA GLN A 153 11.98 22.82 -12.33
C GLN A 153 11.19 23.13 -11.05
N LYS A 154 9.97 23.65 -11.19
CA LYS A 154 9.09 23.89 -10.04
C LYS A 154 8.74 22.61 -9.28
N ILE A 155 8.48 21.50 -9.98
CA ILE A 155 8.24 20.19 -9.35
C ILE A 155 9.50 19.69 -8.64
N SER A 156 10.68 19.77 -9.28
CA SER A 156 11.96 19.41 -8.65
C SER A 156 12.21 20.22 -7.38
N ASP A 157 11.92 21.53 -7.39
CA ASP A 157 12.03 22.39 -6.21
C ASP A 157 11.08 21.97 -5.09
N LEU A 158 9.85 21.58 -5.43
CA LEU A 158 8.88 21.08 -4.45
C LEU A 158 9.38 19.79 -3.81
N PHE A 159 9.81 18.83 -4.63
CA PHE A 159 10.40 17.59 -4.13
C PHE A 159 11.57 17.84 -3.17
N LEU A 160 12.47 18.76 -3.48
CA LEU A 160 13.61 19.08 -2.60
C LEU A 160 13.21 19.82 -1.32
N LYS A 161 12.04 20.46 -1.28
CA LYS A 161 11.52 21.20 -0.11
C LYS A 161 10.66 20.34 0.81
N CYS A 162 10.12 19.22 0.33
CA CYS A 162 9.32 18.32 1.16
C CYS A 162 10.05 17.89 2.44
N SER A 163 9.30 17.70 3.52
CA SER A 163 9.86 17.42 4.86
C SER A 163 10.90 16.29 4.89
N HIS A 164 10.64 15.20 4.16
CA HIS A 164 11.49 14.00 4.19
C HIS A 164 12.75 14.09 3.33
N THR A 165 12.73 14.88 2.25
CA THR A 165 13.89 15.06 1.37
C THR A 165 14.94 16.00 1.99
N ARG A 166 14.52 16.91 2.88
CA ARG A 166 15.41 17.86 3.57
C ARG A 166 16.34 17.22 4.60
N THR A 167 15.94 16.09 5.17
CA THR A 167 16.63 15.48 6.33
C THR A 167 17.23 14.11 6.04
N ARG A 168 16.87 13.50 4.91
CA ARG A 168 17.25 12.12 4.57
C ARG A 168 17.73 12.02 3.13
N ARG A 169 18.66 11.11 2.88
CA ARG A 169 19.10 10.80 1.51
C ARG A 169 17.96 10.11 0.75
N CYS A 170 17.58 10.70 -0.39
CA CYS A 170 16.57 10.18 -1.30
C CYS A 170 17.08 8.95 -2.06
N LYS A 171 16.33 7.86 -2.02
CA LYS A 171 16.48 6.74 -2.96
C LYS A 171 15.60 6.95 -4.18
N ALA A 172 14.32 7.21 -3.95
CA ALA A 172 13.34 7.51 -4.99
C ALA A 172 12.16 8.29 -4.41
N ILE A 173 11.46 9.00 -5.27
CA ILE A 173 10.14 9.59 -5.03
C ILE A 173 9.14 8.81 -5.86
N HIS A 174 8.09 8.29 -5.24
CA HIS A 174 7.08 7.50 -5.92
C HIS A 174 5.77 8.30 -5.99
N HIS A 175 5.18 8.35 -7.19
CA HIS A 175 3.79 8.75 -7.39
C HIS A 175 2.94 7.47 -7.33
N GLY A 176 2.23 7.25 -6.23
CA GLY A 176 1.62 5.97 -5.86
C GLY A 176 2.56 5.03 -5.10
N TYR A 177 2.08 3.84 -4.76
CA TYR A 177 2.82 2.88 -3.92
C TYR A 177 3.16 1.58 -4.66
N HIS A 178 4.46 1.44 -4.96
CA HIS A 178 5.00 0.35 -5.77
C HIS A 178 4.98 -1.04 -5.10
N ARG A 179 4.82 -1.12 -3.77
CA ARG A 179 5.00 -2.38 -3.02
C ARG A 179 3.75 -3.27 -3.00
N TRP A 180 2.63 -2.79 -3.53
CA TRP A 180 1.45 -3.66 -3.73
C TRP A 180 1.63 -4.63 -4.90
N THR A 181 2.49 -4.29 -5.86
CA THR A 181 2.58 -4.97 -7.15
C THR A 181 3.89 -5.73 -7.37
N SER A 182 4.80 -5.74 -6.39
CA SER A 182 6.12 -6.38 -6.54
C SER A 182 5.98 -7.86 -6.96
N PRO A 183 6.41 -8.25 -8.18
CA PRO A 183 6.60 -9.65 -8.53
C PRO A 183 7.75 -10.22 -7.67
N PRO A 184 7.75 -11.53 -7.34
CA PRO A 184 8.93 -12.15 -6.73
C PRO A 184 10.10 -12.01 -7.71
N SER A 185 11.18 -11.38 -7.29
CA SER A 185 12.43 -11.34 -8.05
C SER A 185 13.05 -12.74 -8.07
N SER A 186 12.63 -13.59 -9.00
CA SER A 186 13.39 -14.76 -9.42
C SER A 186 13.16 -15.02 -10.90
N SER A 187 14.25 -15.18 -11.64
CA SER A 187 14.31 -15.43 -13.09
C SER A 187 13.86 -16.85 -13.45
N SER A 188 12.71 -17.29 -12.97
CA SER A 188 12.12 -18.59 -13.28
C SER A 188 10.69 -18.40 -13.78
N PRO A 189 10.25 -19.11 -14.84
CA PRO A 189 8.89 -19.00 -15.34
C PRO A 189 7.88 -19.32 -14.23
N PRO A 190 6.79 -18.54 -14.10
CA PRO A 190 5.76 -18.82 -13.12
C PRO A 190 5.06 -20.14 -13.45
N SER A 191 5.14 -21.12 -12.55
CA SER A 191 4.25 -22.28 -12.56
C SER A 191 2.79 -21.79 -12.39
N PRO A 192 1.80 -22.47 -13.01
CA PRO A 192 0.39 -22.05 -13.00
C PRO A 192 -0.31 -22.10 -11.62
N SER A 193 0.44 -22.27 -10.54
CA SER A 193 -0.01 -22.16 -9.14
C SER A 193 0.39 -20.84 -8.45
N SER A 194 1.03 -19.91 -9.17
CA SER A 194 1.50 -18.63 -8.62
C SER A 194 0.44 -17.53 -8.70
N ALA A 195 -0.60 -17.66 -7.87
CA ALA A 195 -1.41 -16.50 -7.50
C ALA A 195 -0.50 -15.46 -6.84
N SER A 196 -0.35 -14.31 -7.51
CA SER A 196 0.07 -13.01 -7.00
C SER A 196 0.71 -13.02 -5.60
N ALA A 197 2.03 -12.78 -5.53
CA ALA A 197 2.76 -12.52 -4.29
C ALA A 197 2.42 -11.15 -3.66
N THR A 198 1.22 -10.62 -3.89
CA THR A 198 0.53 -9.84 -2.86
C THR A 198 0.52 -10.69 -1.60
N SER A 199 1.02 -10.19 -0.47
CA SER A 199 0.86 -10.81 0.85
C SER A 199 -0.55 -11.42 0.95
N ARG A 200 -0.68 -12.74 0.77
CA ARG A 200 -1.99 -13.41 0.83
C ARG A 200 -2.56 -13.13 2.20
N ARG A 201 -3.59 -12.29 2.25
CA ARG A 201 -4.32 -11.97 3.47
C ARG A 201 -5.02 -13.26 3.87
N ARG A 202 -4.41 -13.98 4.82
CA ARG A 202 -4.95 -15.25 5.32
C ARG A 202 -6.22 -14.99 6.11
N GLU A 203 -7.22 -15.85 5.93
CA GLU A 203 -8.44 -15.80 6.73
C GLU A 203 -8.11 -16.11 8.19
N VAL A 204 -8.53 -15.25 9.12
CA VAL A 204 -8.31 -15.48 10.54
C VAL A 204 -9.17 -16.67 10.99
N THR A 205 -8.53 -17.80 11.25
CA THR A 205 -9.19 -19.03 11.72
C THR A 205 -8.97 -19.28 13.20
N HIS A 206 -7.97 -18.61 13.79
CA HIS A 206 -7.61 -18.74 15.20
C HIS A 206 -7.38 -17.35 15.80
N VAL A 207 -7.95 -17.13 16.99
CA VAL A 207 -7.74 -15.92 17.79
C VAL A 207 -7.05 -16.31 19.09
N VAL A 208 -5.93 -15.66 19.39
CA VAL A 208 -5.13 -15.85 20.59
C VAL A 208 -5.26 -14.60 21.46
N PHE A 209 -5.82 -14.75 22.65
CA PHE A 209 -5.81 -13.71 23.67
C PHE A 209 -4.46 -13.70 24.37
N VAL A 210 -3.75 -12.59 24.24
CA VAL A 210 -2.45 -12.39 24.86
C VAL A 210 -2.69 -11.64 26.15
N VAL A 211 -2.30 -12.23 27.27
CA VAL A 211 -2.46 -11.64 28.59
C VAL A 211 -1.09 -11.33 29.15
N HIS A 212 -0.85 -10.11 29.59
CA HIS A 212 0.43 -9.74 30.16
C HIS A 212 0.55 -10.24 31.61
N GLY A 213 1.80 -10.49 32.04
CA GLY A 213 2.11 -10.68 33.46
C GLY A 213 2.07 -9.37 34.25
N ILE A 214 2.30 -9.43 35.57
CA ILE A 214 2.28 -8.24 36.44
C ILE A 214 3.30 -7.16 36.02
N GLY A 215 4.38 -7.56 35.34
CA GLY A 215 5.45 -6.67 34.87
C GLY A 215 4.97 -5.53 33.97
N GLU A 216 3.96 -5.75 33.13
CA GLU A 216 3.39 -4.72 32.26
C GLU A 216 2.79 -3.55 33.05
N THR A 217 2.16 -3.83 34.19
CA THR A 217 1.63 -2.79 35.09
C THR A 217 2.74 -1.87 35.57
N TYR A 218 3.94 -2.41 35.78
CA TYR A 218 5.14 -1.61 36.09
C TYR A 218 5.69 -0.89 34.85
N CYS A 219 5.69 -1.54 33.67
CA CYS A 219 6.11 -0.93 32.42
C CYS A 219 5.26 0.29 32.05
N LYS A 220 3.93 0.21 32.20
CA LYS A 220 3.00 1.33 31.99
C LYS A 220 3.31 2.53 32.88
N LYS A 221 3.51 2.29 34.18
CA LYS A 221 3.86 3.35 35.15
C LYS A 221 5.18 4.04 34.80
N ARG A 222 6.09 3.33 34.14
CA ARG A 222 7.42 3.82 33.77
C ARG A 222 7.54 4.26 32.31
N GLN A 223 6.44 4.23 31.54
CA GLN A 223 6.44 4.47 30.10
C GLN A 223 7.54 3.67 29.37
N ALA A 224 7.78 2.44 29.81
CA ALA A 224 8.81 1.59 29.21
C ALA A 224 8.37 1.09 27.83
N ASP A 225 9.34 0.90 26.94
CA ASP A 225 9.14 0.23 25.66
C ASP A 225 8.73 -1.24 25.85
N GLY A 226 7.95 -1.78 24.90
CA GLY A 226 7.52 -3.17 24.92
C GLY A 226 6.22 -3.38 25.69
N THR A 227 5.15 -2.74 25.22
CA THR A 227 3.79 -2.98 25.74
C THR A 227 3.24 -4.32 25.26
N ILE A 228 2.20 -4.84 25.92
CA ILE A 228 1.48 -6.03 25.45
C ILE A 228 1.02 -5.90 23.99
N VAL A 229 0.62 -4.68 23.60
CA VAL A 229 0.22 -4.38 22.23
C VAL A 229 1.41 -4.55 21.26
N ASP A 230 2.60 -4.06 21.63
CA ASP A 230 3.81 -4.24 20.82
C ASP A 230 4.20 -5.71 20.69
N TYR A 231 4.03 -6.50 21.76
CA TYR A 231 4.24 -7.95 21.70
C TYR A 231 3.23 -8.65 20.78
N CYS A 232 1.96 -8.23 20.77
CA CYS A 232 0.98 -8.74 19.80
C CYS A 232 1.39 -8.41 18.36
N TYR A 233 1.92 -7.21 18.08
CA TYR A 233 2.48 -6.88 16.76
C TYR A 233 3.69 -7.75 16.41
N ALA A 234 4.62 -7.96 17.36
CA ALA A 234 5.80 -8.80 17.15
C ALA A 234 5.44 -10.27 16.91
N MET A 235 4.45 -10.81 17.63
CA MET A 235 3.94 -12.16 17.42
C MET A 235 3.25 -12.30 16.06
N ARG A 236 2.40 -11.36 15.67
CA ARG A 236 1.81 -11.33 14.31
C ARG A 236 2.90 -11.34 13.24
N HIS A 237 3.93 -10.50 13.37
CA HIS A 237 5.02 -10.44 12.40
C HIS A 237 5.78 -11.77 12.33
N SER A 238 6.15 -12.33 13.48
CA SER A 238 6.90 -13.59 13.58
C SER A 238 6.11 -14.77 13.01
N THR A 239 4.84 -14.89 13.37
CA THR A 239 3.94 -15.93 12.87
C THR A 239 3.73 -15.81 11.36
N ASN A 240 3.48 -14.60 10.84
CA ASN A 240 3.35 -14.41 9.39
C ASN A 240 4.65 -14.72 8.65
N SER A 241 5.81 -14.38 9.22
CA SER A 241 7.11 -14.74 8.65
C SER A 241 7.26 -16.26 8.52
N ILE A 242 6.97 -17.00 9.58
CA ILE A 242 7.06 -18.47 9.61
C ILE A 242 6.06 -19.10 8.64
N LEU A 243 4.81 -18.63 8.64
CA LEU A 243 3.78 -19.15 7.74
C LEU A 243 4.16 -18.89 6.28
N ASN A 244 4.72 -17.73 5.96
CA ASN A 244 5.14 -17.42 4.59
C ASN A 244 6.35 -18.25 4.14
N SER A 245 7.32 -18.51 5.02
CA SER A 245 8.54 -19.24 4.66
C SER A 245 8.38 -20.76 4.66
N HIS A 246 7.69 -21.32 5.66
CA HIS A 246 7.62 -22.77 5.88
C HIS A 246 6.25 -23.37 5.51
N PHE A 247 5.18 -22.57 5.51
CA PHE A 247 3.81 -23.05 5.28
C PHE A 247 3.08 -22.21 4.21
N PRO A 248 3.67 -21.97 3.02
CA PRO A 248 3.10 -21.08 2.02
C PRO A 248 1.75 -21.57 1.47
N THR A 249 1.43 -22.85 1.56
CA THR A 249 0.14 -23.41 1.12
C THR A 249 -0.96 -23.32 2.17
N VAL A 250 -0.63 -22.99 3.43
CA VAL A 250 -1.61 -22.84 4.50
C VAL A 250 -2.25 -21.46 4.39
N ASP A 251 -3.58 -21.44 4.31
CA ASP A 251 -4.38 -20.20 4.26
C ASP A 251 -4.94 -19.76 5.62
N ALA A 252 -4.62 -20.50 6.68
CA ALA A 252 -5.02 -20.19 8.05
C ALA A 252 -4.20 -19.03 8.64
N GLY A 253 -4.90 -17.95 8.99
CA GLY A 253 -4.36 -16.80 9.73
C GLY A 253 -4.58 -16.97 11.23
N ILE A 254 -3.63 -16.46 12.01
CA ILE A 254 -3.69 -16.41 13.48
C ILE A 254 -3.66 -14.93 13.89
N GLU A 255 -4.65 -14.54 14.70
CA GLU A 255 -4.80 -13.18 15.20
C GLU A 255 -4.49 -13.12 16.70
N TYR A 256 -3.87 -12.04 17.17
CA TYR A 256 -3.38 -11.90 18.54
C TYR A 256 -3.97 -10.67 19.22
N LEU A 257 -4.97 -10.84 20.08
CA LEU A 257 -5.62 -9.70 20.75
C LEU A 257 -4.99 -9.44 22.13
N PRO A 258 -4.49 -8.22 22.40
CA PRO A 258 -3.98 -7.88 23.72
C PRO A 258 -5.13 -7.78 24.72
N VAL A 259 -4.96 -8.41 25.88
CA VAL A 259 -5.87 -8.34 27.01
C VAL A 259 -5.16 -7.66 28.17
N ASP A 260 -5.68 -6.50 28.51
CA ASP A 260 -5.24 -5.69 29.62
C ASP A 260 -6.18 -5.86 30.81
N TRP A 261 -5.73 -6.59 31.82
CA TRP A 261 -6.51 -6.82 33.03
C TRP A 261 -6.22 -5.80 34.13
N SER A 262 -5.19 -4.97 33.98
CA SER A 262 -4.69 -4.13 35.07
C SER A 262 -5.69 -3.05 35.50
N ASP A 263 -6.50 -2.54 34.56
CA ASP A 263 -7.56 -1.56 34.84
C ASP A 263 -8.65 -2.16 35.76
N VAL A 264 -8.99 -3.44 35.56
CA VAL A 264 -10.05 -4.13 36.33
C VAL A 264 -9.67 -4.31 37.80
N LEU A 265 -8.38 -4.50 38.10
CA LEU A 265 -7.92 -4.59 39.49
C LEU A 265 -7.66 -3.22 40.13
N GLY A 266 -7.51 -2.16 39.33
CA GLY A 266 -7.33 -0.79 39.83
C GLY A 266 -8.62 -0.21 40.44
N ASP A 267 -9.78 -0.55 39.86
CA ASP A 267 -11.10 -0.06 40.32
C ASP A 267 -11.64 -0.81 41.56
N MET A 268 -10.92 -1.82 42.05
CA MET A 268 -11.28 -2.61 43.24
C MET A 268 -10.56 -2.16 44.53
N VAL A 269 -9.88 -1.01 44.52
CA VAL A 269 -9.17 -0.44 45.69
C VAL A 269 -9.63 0.97 45.99
#